data_AF-A0A061N6T4-F1
#
_entry.id   AF-A0A061N6T4-F1
#
_cell.length_a   1.000
_cell.length_b   1.000
_cell.length_c   1.000
_cell.angle_alpha   90.00
_cell.angle_beta   90.00
_cell.angle_gamma   90.00
#
_symmetry.space_group_name_H-M   'P 1'
#
loop_
_entity.id
_entity.type
_entity.pdbx_description
1 polymer ?
#
loop_
_entity_poly.entity_id
_entity_poly.type
_entity_poly.pdbx_seq_one_letter_code
_entity_poly.pdbx_strand_id
1 'polypeptide(L)'
;MTHYSWPGNIRELQHAIERVCVFAENDTISPDDFKKELQFTDPEQSLAFEKHESETLRQFLERIEKNVILQAADEHRNSREAAKSLGMSQPTFSRRVRKYET
;
A
#
# COMPACT_ATOMS: atom_id res chain seq x y z
N MET A 1 11.18 -21.41 15.38
CA MET A 1 10.64 -20.84 14.11
C MET A 1 9.43 -19.98 14.45
N THR A 2 9.63 -18.69 14.75
CA THR A 2 8.55 -17.78 15.20
C THR A 2 8.90 -16.32 14.88
N HIS A 3 9.28 -16.04 13.62
CA HIS A 3 9.73 -14.70 13.20
C HIS A 3 8.83 -14.10 12.11
N TYR A 4 7.52 -14.11 12.31
CA TYR A 4 6.64 -13.21 11.56
C TYR A 4 5.60 -12.61 12.50
N SER A 5 5.83 -11.35 12.85
CA SER A 5 4.82 -10.50 13.47
C SER A 5 3.89 -10.05 12.34
N TRP A 6 2.71 -10.66 12.26
CA TRP A 6 1.63 -10.17 11.40
C TRP A 6 1.26 -8.75 11.87
N PRO A 7 1.42 -7.72 11.02
CA PRO A 7 1.26 -6.34 11.46
C PRO A 7 -0.20 -5.85 11.42
N GLY A 8 -1.13 -6.62 10.82
CA GLY A 8 -2.52 -6.21 10.64
C GLY A 8 -3.51 -7.36 10.76
N ASN A 9 -4.55 -7.13 11.56
CA ASN A 9 -5.83 -7.86 11.73
C ASN A 9 -5.94 -9.34 11.29
N ILE A 10 -6.46 -10.16 12.21
CA ILE A 10 -6.93 -11.55 11.98
C ILE A 10 -7.80 -11.70 10.71
N ARG A 11 -8.49 -10.64 10.28
CA ARG A 11 -9.29 -10.62 9.03
C ARG A 11 -8.45 -10.79 7.76
N GLU A 12 -7.23 -10.29 7.71
CA GLU A 12 -6.36 -10.46 6.56
C GLU A 12 -5.81 -11.88 6.49
N LEU A 13 -5.44 -12.44 7.64
CA LEU A 13 -5.12 -13.86 7.75
C LEU A 13 -6.32 -14.71 7.33
N GLN A 14 -7.53 -14.34 7.76
CA GLN A 14 -8.75 -15.02 7.37
C GLN A 14 -8.98 -14.96 5.85
N HIS A 15 -8.92 -13.79 5.23
CA HIS A 15 -9.10 -13.66 3.78
C HIS A 15 -7.99 -14.33 2.97
N ALA A 16 -6.75 -14.33 3.47
CA ALA A 16 -5.65 -15.05 2.84
C ALA A 16 -5.88 -16.57 2.91
N ILE A 17 -6.27 -17.09 4.08
CA ILE A 17 -6.62 -18.50 4.26
C ILE A 17 -7.85 -18.88 3.41
N GLU A 18 -8.92 -18.07 3.40
CA GLU A 18 -10.12 -18.32 2.61
C GLU A 18 -9.80 -18.41 1.12
N ARG A 19 -8.99 -17.48 0.59
CA ARG A 19 -8.58 -17.51 -0.83
C ARG A 19 -7.70 -18.71 -1.14
N VAL A 20 -6.71 -19.01 -0.30
CA VAL A 20 -5.83 -20.17 -0.50
C VAL A 20 -6.63 -21.48 -0.41
N CYS A 21 -7.62 -21.60 0.47
CA CYS A 21 -8.54 -22.74 0.52
C CYS A 21 -9.39 -22.89 -0.76
N VAL A 22 -9.75 -21.78 -1.43
CA VAL A 22 -10.51 -21.83 -2.68
C VAL A 22 -9.64 -22.26 -3.88
N PHE A 23 -8.36 -21.89 -3.88
CA PHE A 23 -7.43 -22.18 -4.97
C PHE A 23 -6.52 -23.40 -4.73
N ALA A 24 -6.54 -23.98 -3.54
CA ALA A 24 -5.79 -25.19 -3.23
C ALA A 24 -6.36 -26.38 -4.00
N GLU A 25 -5.62 -26.83 -5.03
CA GLU A 25 -5.93 -28.05 -5.80
C GLU A 25 -5.62 -29.34 -5.00
N ASN A 26 -4.92 -29.22 -3.87
CA ASN A 26 -4.48 -30.33 -3.01
C ASN A 26 -4.99 -30.17 -1.57
N ASP A 27 -5.17 -31.29 -0.86
CA ASP A 27 -5.64 -31.37 0.54
C ASP A 27 -4.68 -30.73 1.57
N THR A 28 -3.53 -30.20 1.14
CA THR A 28 -2.51 -29.62 2.01
C THR A 28 -2.03 -28.31 1.43
N ILE A 29 -2.18 -27.23 2.20
CA ILE A 29 -1.72 -25.89 1.85
C ILE A 29 -0.21 -25.77 2.15
N SER A 30 0.59 -25.50 1.13
CA SER A 30 2.03 -25.25 1.23
C SER A 30 2.32 -23.75 1.38
N PRO A 31 3.42 -23.34 2.05
CA PRO A 31 3.85 -21.94 2.08
C PRO A 31 4.03 -21.30 0.69
N ASP A 32 4.28 -22.11 -0.35
CA ASP A 32 4.39 -21.63 -1.72
C ASP A 32 3.04 -21.24 -2.35
N ASP A 33 1.92 -21.75 -1.83
CA ASP A 33 0.58 -21.39 -2.29
C ASP A 33 0.22 -19.96 -1.83
N PHE A 34 0.69 -19.59 -0.65
CA PHE A 34 0.59 -18.21 -0.16
C PHE A 34 1.42 -17.23 -1.01
N LYS A 35 2.56 -17.65 -1.57
CA LYS A 35 3.41 -16.75 -2.39
C LYS A 35 2.74 -16.34 -3.70
N LYS A 36 1.93 -17.22 -4.28
CA LYS A 36 1.22 -16.97 -5.54
C LYS A 36 0.05 -16.01 -5.35
N GLU A 37 -0.72 -16.19 -4.28
CA GLU A 37 -1.91 -15.37 -3.99
C GLU A 37 -1.58 -14.02 -3.35
N LEU A 38 -0.54 -13.95 -2.52
CA LEU A 38 -0.24 -12.72 -1.78
C LEU A 38 0.53 -11.69 -2.58
N GLN A 39 0.93 -11.96 -3.84
CA GLN A 39 1.82 -11.11 -4.66
C GLN A 39 2.69 -10.25 -3.74
N PHE A 40 3.57 -10.91 -2.95
CA PHE A 40 4.37 -10.27 -1.91
C PHE A 40 5.21 -9.14 -2.54
N THR A 41 4.58 -8.00 -2.68
CA THR A 41 5.20 -6.71 -2.88
C THR A 41 5.86 -6.44 -1.55
N ASP A 42 7.10 -5.97 -1.58
CA ASP A 42 7.95 -5.78 -0.40
C ASP A 42 7.15 -5.44 0.86
N PRO A 43 7.41 -6.10 2.01
CA PRO A 43 6.70 -5.84 3.27
C PRO A 43 6.62 -4.35 3.63
N GLU A 44 7.61 -3.55 3.22
CA GLU A 44 7.62 -2.09 3.37
C GLU A 44 6.47 -1.38 2.62
N GLN A 45 6.08 -1.86 1.44
CA GLN A 45 4.98 -1.27 0.66
C GLN A 45 3.62 -1.60 1.25
N SER A 46 3.43 -2.80 1.81
CA SER A 46 2.16 -3.18 2.46
C SER A 46 1.93 -2.38 3.75
N LEU A 47 2.99 -2.20 4.55
CA LEU A 47 2.96 -1.37 5.77
C LEU A 47 2.69 0.11 5.47
N ALA A 48 3.03 0.59 4.27
CA ALA A 48 2.79 1.97 3.87
C ALA A 48 1.30 2.32 3.71
N PHE A 49 0.41 1.34 3.51
CA PHE A 49 -1.04 1.58 3.36
C PHE A 49 -1.88 1.20 4.58
N GLU A 50 -1.27 0.71 5.65
CA GLU A 50 -1.96 0.37 6.89
C GLU A 50 -2.11 1.58 7.80
N LYS A 51 -3.28 1.74 8.41
CA LYS A 51 -3.50 2.78 9.41
C LYS A 51 -2.90 2.36 10.75
N HIS A 52 -1.93 3.11 11.26
CA HIS A 52 -1.38 2.89 12.60
C HIS A 52 -2.46 3.10 13.69
N GLU A 53 -2.42 2.31 14.77
CA GLU A 53 -3.38 2.45 15.88
C GLU A 53 -3.34 3.84 16.51
N SER A 54 -2.17 4.45 16.56
CA SER A 54 -1.93 5.78 17.13
C SER A 54 -2.27 6.95 16.20
N GLU A 55 -2.50 6.71 14.91
CA GLU A 55 -2.80 7.80 13.96
C GLU A 55 -4.31 8.03 13.82
N THR A 56 -4.71 9.28 13.66
CA THR A 56 -6.09 9.64 13.30
C THR A 56 -6.34 9.37 11.82
N LEU A 57 -7.60 9.22 11.41
CA LEU A 57 -7.95 9.08 9.97
C LEU A 57 -7.38 10.24 9.14
N ARG A 58 -7.36 11.45 9.70
CA ARG A 58 -6.80 12.62 9.03
C ARG A 58 -5.29 12.47 8.77
N GLN A 59 -4.54 12.02 9.78
CA GLN A 59 -3.09 11.81 9.65
C GLN A 59 -2.78 10.68 8.66
N PHE A 60 -3.55 9.60 8.69
CA PHE A 60 -3.43 8.51 7.73
C PHE A 60 -3.60 9.01 6.29
N LEU A 61 -4.71 9.72 6.01
CA LEU A 61 -4.97 10.27 4.68
C LEU A 61 -3.90 11.26 4.24
N GLU A 62 -3.40 12.11 5.13
CA GLU A 62 -2.30 13.03 4.83
C GLU A 62 -0.99 12.30 4.49
N ARG A 63 -0.69 11.18 5.18
CA ARG A 63 0.48 10.35 4.92
C ARG A 63 0.39 9.63 3.57
N ILE A 64 -0.74 8.99 3.28
CA ILE A 64 -0.99 8.33 2.00
C ILE A 64 -0.94 9.35 0.86
N GLU A 65 -1.59 10.50 1.02
CA GLU A 65 -1.55 11.57 0.03
C GLU A 65 -0.12 12.08 -0.22
N LYS A 66 0.68 12.26 0.84
CA LYS A 66 2.08 12.64 0.70
C LYS A 66 2.86 11.61 -0.14
N ASN A 67 2.72 10.32 0.16
CA ASN A 67 3.42 9.27 -0.57
C ASN A 67 3.03 9.26 -2.05
N VAL A 68 1.73 9.31 -2.37
CA VAL A 68 1.24 9.29 -3.76
C VAL A 68 1.71 10.53 -4.53
N ILE A 69 1.70 11.71 -3.90
CA ILE A 69 2.16 12.95 -4.54
C ILE A 69 3.66 12.91 -4.84
N LEU A 70 4.48 12.42 -3.90
CA LEU A 70 5.93 12.32 -4.08
C LEU A 70 6.30 11.25 -5.10
N GLN A 71 5.62 10.10 -5.09
CA GLN A 71 5.81 9.05 -6.08
C GLN A 71 5.49 9.56 -7.49
N ALA A 72 4.35 10.25 -7.68
CA ALA A 72 4.02 10.84 -8.97
C ALA A 72 5.00 11.95 -9.39
N ALA A 73 5.63 12.65 -8.44
CA ALA A 73 6.66 13.64 -8.75
C ALA A 73 7.96 12.99 -9.24
N ASP A 74 8.29 11.80 -8.75
CA ASP A 74 9.49 11.04 -9.14
C ASP A 74 9.29 10.28 -10.46
N GLU A 75 8.13 9.66 -10.66
CA GLU A 75 7.80 8.87 -11.86
C GLU A 75 7.67 9.71 -13.14
N HIS A 76 7.33 11.01 -13.01
CA HIS A 76 7.03 11.88 -14.15
C HIS A 76 8.03 13.01 -14.28
N ARG A 77 8.42 13.31 -15.53
CA ARG A 77 9.40 14.38 -15.83
C ARG A 77 8.92 15.79 -15.52
N ASN A 78 7.60 16.01 -15.50
CA ASN A 78 7.05 17.34 -15.27
C ASN A 78 5.76 17.30 -14.44
N SER A 79 5.51 18.40 -13.71
CA SER A 79 4.36 18.52 -12.82
C SER A 79 3.01 18.48 -13.52
N ARG A 80 2.93 18.74 -14.84
CA ARG A 80 1.66 18.61 -15.58
C ARG A 80 1.30 17.15 -15.81
N GLU A 81 2.25 16.32 -16.19
CA GLU A 81 2.07 14.89 -16.38
C GLU A 81 1.71 14.21 -15.06
N ALA A 82 2.44 14.53 -13.98
CA ALA A 82 2.15 14.04 -12.64
C ALA A 82 0.75 14.45 -12.14
N ALA A 83 0.36 15.71 -12.36
CA ALA A 83 -0.98 16.16 -11.99
C ALA A 83 -2.07 15.44 -12.79
N LYS A 84 -1.83 15.20 -14.08
CA LYS A 84 -2.75 14.50 -14.97
C LYS A 84 -2.92 13.03 -14.59
N SER A 85 -1.85 12.33 -14.20
CA SER A 85 -1.94 10.93 -13.76
C SER A 85 -2.75 10.79 -12.47
N LEU A 86 -2.67 11.78 -11.57
CA LEU A 86 -3.46 11.85 -10.34
C LEU A 86 -4.85 12.50 -10.51
N GLY A 87 -5.24 12.88 -11.72
CA GLY A 87 -6.55 13.47 -12.00
C GLY A 87 -6.79 14.86 -11.36
N MET A 88 -5.72 15.63 -11.10
CA MET A 88 -5.80 16.96 -10.49
C MET A 88 -5.17 18.06 -11.35
N SER A 89 -5.43 19.31 -10.98
CA SER A 89 -4.84 20.46 -11.68
C SER A 89 -3.36 20.62 -11.33
N GLN A 90 -2.55 21.10 -12.29
CA GLN A 90 -1.12 21.37 -12.05
C GLN A 90 -0.86 22.34 -10.88
N PRO A 91 -1.62 23.45 -10.70
CA PRO A 91 -1.48 24.31 -9.53
C PRO A 91 -1.74 23.58 -8.20
N THR A 92 -2.75 22.70 -8.16
CA THR A 92 -3.06 21.88 -6.98
C THR A 92 -1.90 20.94 -6.66
N PHE A 93 -1.38 20.24 -7.66
CA PHE A 93 -0.25 19.32 -7.50
C PHE A 93 1.00 20.05 -7.00
N SER A 94 1.41 21.15 -7.65
CA SER A 94 2.58 21.92 -7.23
C SER A 94 2.45 22.48 -5.80
N ARG A 95 1.24 22.88 -5.39
CA ARG A 95 0.99 23.31 -4.01
C ARG A 95 1.16 22.15 -3.01
N ARG A 96 0.73 20.94 -3.37
CA ARG A 96 0.85 19.73 -2.53
C ARG A 96 2.31 19.28 -2.41
N VAL A 97 3.06 19.26 -3.52
CA VAL A 97 4.50 18.94 -3.51
C VAL A 97 5.25 19.88 -2.57
N ARG A 98 5.06 21.21 -2.73
CA ARG A 98 5.71 22.20 -1.86
C ARG A 98 5.36 22.04 -0.38
N LYS A 99 4.12 21.62 -0.06
CA LYS A 99 3.68 21.34 1.32
C LYS A 99 4.46 20.17 1.94
N TYR A 100 4.88 19.19 1.14
CA TYR A 100 5.47 17.94 1.60
C TYR A 100 7.00 17.87 1.47
N GLU A 101 7.60 18.75 0.65
CA GLU A 101 9.06 18.95 0.55
C GLU A 101 9.65 19.87 1.64
N THR A 102 8.81 20.62 2.36
CA THR A 102 9.21 21.47 3.50
C THR A 102 9.09 20.71 4.81
#